data_AF-A0A5Q4H5S8-F1
#
_entry.id   AF-A0A5Q4H5S8-F1
#
_cell.length_a   1.000
_cell.length_b   1.000
_cell.length_c   1.000
_cell.angle_alpha   90.00
_cell.angle_beta   90.00
_cell.angle_gamma   90.00
#
_symmetry.space_group_name_H-M   'P 1'
#
loop_
_entity.id
_entity.type
_entity.pdbx_description
1 polymer ?
#
loop_
_entity_poly.entity_id
_entity_poly.type
_entity_poly.pdbx_seq_one_letter_code
_entity_poly.pdbx_strand_id
1 'polypeptide(L)'
;MSERRHEIAVMRALGAERQTVMTVILCESMILSVGGGMIGWVLGHALNSALSPLVEARTGVSIGFFDFAPGVDVSWIWGATGGNGLEVSTELLLIPGLLLLAVLVGIFPALTAYRADVAASLGQ
;
A
#
# COMPACT_ATOMS: atom_id res chain seq x y z
N MET A 1 -1.61 -19.61 -0.59
CA MET A 1 -2.90 -19.96 -1.23
C MET A 1 -3.38 -21.35 -0.89
N SER A 2 -2.51 -22.37 -0.84
CA SER A 2 -2.88 -23.72 -0.36
C SER A 2 -3.64 -23.67 0.98
N GLU A 3 -3.05 -23.01 1.98
CA GLU A 3 -3.61 -22.90 3.33
C GLU A 3 -4.94 -22.10 3.36
N ARG A 4 -5.00 -20.99 2.63
CA ARG A 4 -6.20 -20.11 2.57
C ARG A 4 -7.35 -20.68 1.73
N ARG A 5 -7.10 -21.71 0.90
CA ARG A 5 -8.13 -22.31 0.05
C ARG A 5 -9.22 -22.99 0.89
N HIS A 6 -8.82 -23.64 1.99
CA HIS A 6 -9.76 -24.29 2.90
C HIS A 6 -10.67 -23.26 3.58
N GLU A 7 -10.10 -22.16 4.09
CA GLU A 7 -10.87 -21.05 4.70
C GLU A 7 -11.88 -20.46 3.71
N ILE A 8 -11.48 -20.23 2.45
CA ILE A 8 -12.38 -19.74 1.40
C ILE A 8 -13.50 -20.73 1.10
N ALA A 9 -13.20 -22.04 1.06
CA ALA A 9 -14.21 -23.07 0.84
C ALA A 9 -15.22 -23.13 2.00
N VAL A 10 -14.74 -23.03 3.26
CA VAL A 10 -15.61 -22.96 4.45
C VAL A 10 -16.48 -21.71 4.42
N MET A 11 -15.92 -20.52 4.17
CA MET A 11 -16.70 -19.28 4.05
C MET A 11 -17.81 -19.41 2.99
N ARG A 12 -17.50 -19.98 1.83
CA ARG A 12 -18.49 -20.16 0.76
C ARG A 12 -19.52 -21.27 1.06
N ALA A 13 -19.15 -22.32 1.79
CA ALA A 13 -20.08 -23.36 2.25
C ALA A 13 -21.09 -22.81 3.28
N LEU A 14 -20.68 -21.82 4.06
CA LEU A 14 -21.55 -21.07 4.98
C LEU A 14 -22.44 -20.03 4.27
N GLY A 15 -22.36 -19.92 2.94
CA GLY A 15 -23.20 -19.03 2.13
C GLY A 15 -22.55 -17.70 1.73
N ALA A 16 -21.26 -17.48 2.01
CA ALA A 16 -20.60 -16.26 1.56
C ALA A 16 -20.49 -16.20 0.03
N GLU A 17 -20.87 -15.06 -0.55
CA GLU A 17 -20.77 -14.82 -1.97
C GLU A 17 -19.32 -14.62 -2.42
N ARG A 18 -19.06 -14.83 -3.73
CA ARG A 18 -17.73 -14.64 -4.33
C ARG A 18 -17.22 -13.20 -4.17
N GLN A 19 -18.13 -12.23 -4.18
CA GLN A 19 -17.81 -10.81 -3.94
C GLN A 19 -17.34 -10.57 -2.50
N THR A 20 -17.96 -11.21 -1.51
CA THR A 20 -17.56 -11.10 -0.10
C THR A 20 -16.12 -11.57 0.11
N VAL A 21 -15.76 -12.73 -0.43
CA VAL A 21 -14.38 -13.26 -0.34
C VAL A 21 -13.38 -12.34 -1.03
N MET A 22 -13.73 -11.83 -2.21
CA MET A 22 -12.90 -10.86 -2.95
C MET A 22 -12.64 -9.59 -2.13
N THR A 23 -13.70 -9.01 -1.54
CA THR A 23 -13.59 -7.81 -0.70
C THR A 23 -12.70 -8.04 0.52
N VAL A 24 -12.82 -9.20 1.18
CA VAL A 24 -11.96 -9.54 2.33
C VAL A 24 -10.48 -9.55 1.92
N ILE A 25 -10.13 -10.22 0.80
CA ILE A 25 -8.74 -10.31 0.32
C ILE A 25 -8.19 -8.93 -0.08
N LEU A 26 -9.02 -8.10 -0.73
CA LEU A 26 -8.63 -6.73 -1.08
C LEU A 26 -8.43 -5.86 0.15
N CYS A 27 -9.34 -5.92 1.13
CA CYS A 27 -9.21 -5.21 2.39
C CYS A 27 -7.95 -5.63 3.15
N GLU A 28 -7.64 -6.92 3.20
CA GLU A 28 -6.39 -7.40 3.82
C GLU A 28 -5.15 -6.82 3.13
N SER A 29 -5.16 -6.80 1.79
CA SER A 29 -4.06 -6.22 1.01
C SER A 29 -3.91 -4.71 1.25
N MET A 30 -5.03 -3.99 1.36
CA MET A 30 -5.04 -2.56 1.72
C MET A 30 -4.50 -2.33 3.13
N ILE A 31 -4.95 -3.12 4.12
CA ILE A 31 -4.50 -3.00 5.52
C ILE A 31 -3.00 -3.28 5.62
N LEU A 32 -2.51 -4.33 4.96
CA LEU A 32 -1.09 -4.67 4.96
C LEU A 32 -0.24 -3.59 4.30
N SER A 33 -0.69 -3.05 3.17
CA SER A 33 0.05 -2.01 2.45
C SER A 33 0.06 -0.68 3.19
N VAL A 34 -1.09 -0.22 3.69
CA VAL A 34 -1.19 1.03 4.47
C VAL A 34 -0.47 0.88 5.80
N GLY A 35 -0.63 -0.25 6.50
CA GLY A 35 0.06 -0.52 7.76
C GLY A 35 1.57 -0.58 7.58
N GLY A 36 2.05 -1.32 6.57
CA GLY A 36 3.48 -1.37 6.24
C GLY A 36 4.03 -0.01 5.82
N GLY A 37 3.28 0.77 5.05
CA GLY A 37 3.63 2.13 4.65
C GLY A 37 3.71 3.09 5.83
N MET A 38 2.77 3.04 6.76
CA MET A 38 2.78 3.85 7.98
C MET A 38 3.99 3.51 8.85
N ILE A 39 4.28 2.22 9.05
CA ILE A 39 5.46 1.77 9.80
C ILE A 39 6.74 2.24 9.10
N GLY A 40 6.84 2.06 7.78
CA GLY A 40 7.98 2.50 6.99
C GLY A 40 8.20 4.01 7.04
N TRP A 41 7.12 4.80 6.98
CA TRP A 41 7.15 6.25 7.13
C TRP A 41 7.70 6.66 8.50
N VAL A 42 7.13 6.12 9.59
CA VAL A 42 7.62 6.40 10.95
C VAL A 42 9.10 6.02 11.10
N LEU A 43 9.51 4.86 10.59
CA LEU A 43 10.91 4.42 10.63
C LEU A 43 11.84 5.33 9.83
N GLY A 44 11.41 5.81 8.66
CA GLY A 44 12.16 6.76 7.84
C GLY A 44 12.39 8.09 8.55
N HIS A 45 11.35 8.67 9.16
CA HIS A 45 11.46 9.89 9.95
C HIS A 45 12.29 9.69 11.22
N ALA A 46 12.14 8.56 11.91
CA ALA A 46 12.96 8.21 13.06
C ALA A 46 14.45 8.11 12.68
N LEU A 47 14.76 7.47 11.54
CA LEU A 47 16.12 7.37 11.04
C LEU A 47 16.71 8.74 10.65
N ASN A 48 15.94 9.56 9.94
CA ASN A 48 16.36 10.93 9.60
C ASN A 48 16.63 11.77 10.86
N SER A 49 15.74 11.71 11.84
CA SER A 49 15.92 12.41 13.11
C SER A 49 17.14 11.90 13.89
N ALA A 50 17.40 10.59 13.89
CA ALA A 50 18.57 10.00 14.54
C ALA A 50 19.89 10.38 13.86
N LEU A 51 19.88 10.53 12.54
CA LEU A 51 21.04 10.95 11.74
C LEU A 51 21.20 12.47 11.64
N SER A 52 20.22 13.24 12.11
CA SER A 52 20.20 14.71 12.06
C SER A 52 21.51 15.37 12.54
N PRO A 53 22.14 14.96 13.67
CA PRO A 53 23.38 15.58 14.12
C PRO A 53 24.55 15.40 13.13
N LEU A 54 24.58 14.26 12.43
CA LEU A 54 25.61 13.98 11.42
C LEU A 54 25.38 14.82 10.17
N VAL A 55 24.12 15.00 9.76
CA VAL A 55 23.73 15.85 8.62
C VAL A 55 24.04 17.31 8.92
N GLU A 56 23.69 17.79 10.11
CA GLU A 56 23.95 19.16 10.57
C GLU A 56 25.45 19.47 10.58
N ALA A 57 26.28 18.56 11.08
CA ALA A 57 27.74 18.73 11.10
C ALA A 57 28.38 18.86 9.70
N ARG A 58 27.73 18.34 8.66
CA ARG A 58 28.27 18.35 7.28
C ARG A 58 27.65 19.43 6.40
N THR A 59 26.39 19.79 6.65
CA THR A 59 25.59 20.65 5.77
C THR A 59 25.12 21.95 6.44
N GLY A 60 25.16 22.01 7.78
CA GLY A 60 24.59 23.11 8.56
C GLY A 60 23.06 23.10 8.63
N VAL A 61 22.39 22.07 8.12
CA VAL A 61 20.93 21.93 8.12
C VAL A 61 20.50 20.92 9.18
N SER A 62 19.60 21.32 10.07
CA SER A 62 18.96 20.43 11.04
C SER A 62 17.69 19.84 10.43
N ILE A 63 17.48 18.53 10.59
CA ILE A 63 16.29 17.80 10.12
C ILE A 63 15.55 17.27 11.35
N GLY A 64 14.31 17.72 11.54
CA GLY A 64 13.40 17.27 12.57
C GLY A 64 12.59 16.05 12.15
N PHE A 65 11.93 15.42 13.13
CA PHE A 65 11.04 14.27 12.86
C PHE A 65 9.83 14.66 11.99
N PHE A 66 9.29 15.87 12.13
CA PHE A 66 8.14 16.36 11.37
C PHE A 66 8.52 17.17 10.13
N ASP A 67 9.79 17.12 9.72
CA ASP A 67 10.22 17.79 8.49
C ASP A 67 9.87 16.93 7.29
N PHE A 68 8.94 17.46 6.49
CA PHE A 68 8.44 16.80 5.29
C PHE A 68 9.39 16.98 4.11
N ALA A 69 9.50 15.94 3.29
CA ALA A 69 10.25 15.98 2.05
C ALA A 69 9.75 17.11 1.12
N PRO A 70 10.67 17.75 0.39
CA PRO A 70 10.32 18.85 -0.51
C PRO A 70 9.26 18.42 -1.54
N GLY A 71 8.46 19.42 -1.93
CA GLY A 71 7.42 19.28 -2.93
C GLY A 71 7.99 18.97 -4.30
N VAL A 72 7.33 18.06 -5.02
CA VAL A 72 7.55 17.81 -6.44
C VAL A 72 6.32 18.28 -7.21
N ASP A 73 6.54 18.96 -8.34
CA ASP A 73 5.47 19.36 -9.25
C ASP A 73 4.82 18.08 -9.83
N VAL A 74 3.56 17.78 -9.54
CA VAL A 74 2.92 16.55 -10.04
C VAL A 74 2.48 16.62 -11.51
N SER A 75 2.69 17.76 -12.18
CA SER A 75 2.30 17.94 -13.59
C SER A 75 3.04 16.99 -14.55
N TRP A 76 4.20 16.45 -14.15
CA TRP A 76 4.94 15.44 -14.91
C TRP A 76 4.13 14.16 -15.14
N ILE A 77 3.18 13.82 -14.26
CA ILE A 77 2.30 12.65 -14.41
C ILE A 77 1.48 12.76 -15.70
N TRP A 78 1.17 13.98 -16.12
CA TRP A 78 0.40 14.28 -17.33
C TRP A 78 1.28 14.68 -18.52
N GLY A 79 2.60 14.52 -18.41
CA GLY A 79 3.56 14.89 -19.46
C GLY A 79 3.76 16.39 -19.64
N ALA A 80 3.26 17.21 -18.71
CA ALA A 80 3.52 18.65 -18.71
C ALA A 80 4.90 18.94 -18.12
N THR A 81 5.61 19.90 -18.69
CA THR A 81 6.90 20.41 -18.19
C THR A 81 6.81 21.94 -18.15
N GLY A 82 6.88 22.54 -16.96
CA GLY A 82 6.72 24.00 -16.87
C GLY A 82 6.56 24.64 -15.49
N GLY A 83 6.62 23.89 -14.38
CA GLY A 83 6.72 24.48 -13.02
C GLY A 83 5.50 25.26 -12.53
N ASN A 84 4.40 25.28 -13.29
CA ASN A 84 3.14 25.93 -12.90
C ASN A 84 2.12 24.93 -12.32
N GLY A 85 2.56 23.71 -12.01
CA GLY A 85 1.69 22.64 -11.52
C GLY A 85 1.52 22.65 -10.00
N LEU A 86 0.69 21.72 -9.51
CA LEU A 86 0.52 21.49 -8.07
C LEU A 86 1.82 20.90 -7.50
N GLU A 87 2.52 21.64 -6.65
CA GLU A 87 3.61 21.09 -5.86
C GLU A 87 3.05 20.30 -4.67
N VAL A 88 3.39 19.02 -4.62
CA VAL A 88 2.94 18.11 -3.56
C VAL A 88 4.17 17.49 -2.91
N SER A 89 4.20 17.47 -1.57
CA SER A 89 5.28 16.79 -0.84
C SER A 89 5.40 15.33 -1.31
N THR A 90 6.64 14.88 -1.51
CA THR A 90 6.94 13.52 -1.95
C THR A 90 6.36 12.45 -1.01
N GLU A 91 6.19 12.78 0.27
CA GLU A 91 5.57 11.88 1.24
C GLU A 91 4.08 11.67 1.01
N LEU A 92 3.35 12.71 0.56
CA LEU A 92 1.92 12.59 0.31
C LEU A 92 1.63 11.69 -0.90
N LEU A 93 2.58 11.58 -1.83
CA LEU A 93 2.53 10.65 -2.96
C LEU A 93 2.61 9.17 -2.52
N LEU A 94 3.07 8.89 -1.30
CA LEU A 94 3.07 7.52 -0.76
C LEU A 94 1.65 6.98 -0.61
N ILE A 95 0.67 7.79 -0.21
CA ILE A 95 -0.72 7.34 0.01
C ILE A 95 -1.33 6.76 -1.28
N PRO A 96 -1.43 7.51 -2.40
CA PRO A 96 -1.96 6.97 -3.64
C PRO A 96 -1.08 5.85 -4.20
N GLY A 97 0.24 5.92 -4.04
CA GLY A 97 1.16 4.87 -4.47
C GLY A 97 0.94 3.53 -3.74
N LEU A 98 0.78 3.57 -2.42
CA LEU A 98 0.49 2.40 -1.58
C LEU A 98 -0.90 1.85 -1.86
N LEU A 99 -1.91 2.71 -2.03
CA LEU A 99 -3.25 2.26 -2.41
C LEU A 99 -3.24 1.54 -3.76
N LEU A 100 -2.56 2.10 -4.76
CA LEU A 100 -2.38 1.44 -6.05
C LEU A 100 -1.64 0.11 -5.89
N LEU A 101 -0.54 0.07 -5.14
CA LEU A 101 0.21 -1.16 -4.89
C LEU A 101 -0.67 -2.23 -4.21
N ALA A 102 -1.44 -1.84 -3.19
CA ALA A 102 -2.35 -2.73 -2.47
C ALA A 102 -3.39 -3.36 -3.40
N VAL A 103 -4.01 -2.53 -4.26
CA VAL A 103 -4.99 -2.99 -5.25
C VAL A 103 -4.32 -3.92 -6.26
N LEU A 104 -3.17 -3.54 -6.81
CA LEU A 104 -2.45 -4.34 -7.81
C LEU A 104 -2.04 -5.72 -7.26
N VAL A 105 -1.46 -5.76 -6.06
CA VAL A 105 -1.02 -7.00 -5.42
C VAL A 105 -2.23 -7.84 -4.97
N GLY A 106 -3.29 -7.22 -4.46
CA GLY A 106 -4.49 -7.90 -3.97
C GLY A 106 -5.41 -8.42 -5.07
N ILE A 107 -5.42 -7.81 -6.25
CA ILE A 107 -6.29 -8.22 -7.37
C ILE A 107 -6.02 -9.65 -7.82
N PHE A 108 -4.75 -10.04 -7.94
CA PHE A 108 -4.38 -11.39 -8.42
C PHE A 108 -4.97 -12.53 -7.57
N PRO A 109 -4.76 -12.57 -6.24
CA PRO A 109 -5.37 -13.59 -5.40
C PRO A 109 -6.90 -13.44 -5.32
N ALA A 110 -7.43 -12.22 -5.32
CA ALA A 110 -8.86 -11.98 -5.25
C ALA A 110 -9.61 -12.52 -6.48
N LEU A 111 -9.06 -12.33 -7.68
CA LEU A 111 -9.60 -12.90 -8.93
C LEU A 111 -9.54 -14.43 -8.93
N THR A 112 -8.45 -14.99 -8.39
CA THR A 112 -8.30 -16.45 -8.30
C THR A 112 -9.37 -17.05 -7.38
N ALA A 113 -9.67 -16.40 -6.26
CA ALA A 113 -10.75 -16.81 -5.35
C ALA A 113 -12.14 -16.67 -5.97
N TYR A 114 -12.38 -15.61 -6.74
CA TYR A 114 -13.65 -15.37 -7.43
C TYR A 114 -13.97 -16.46 -8.47
N ARG A 115 -12.95 -16.96 -9.17
CA ARG A 115 -13.08 -17.99 -10.21
C ARG A 115 -13.13 -19.42 -9.68
N ALA A 116 -12.72 -19.66 -8.42
CA ALA A 116 -12.79 -21.00 -7.84
C ALA A 116 -14.23 -21.50 -7.82
N ASP A 117 -14.47 -22.77 -8.13
CA ASP A 117 -15.80 -23.37 -8.06
C ASP A 117 -15.92 -24.24 -6.79
N VAL A 118 -16.97 -24.00 -5.98
CA VAL A 118 -17.13 -24.66 -4.67
C VAL A 118 -17.62 -26.10 -4.82
N ALA A 119 -18.40 -26.36 -5.86
CA ALA A 119 -18.90 -27.70 -6.17
C ALA A 119 -17.75 -28.68 -6.48
N ALA A 120 -16.63 -28.19 -7.03
CA ALA A 120 -15.46 -29.01 -7.32
C ALA A 120 -14.56 -29.28 -6.09
N SER A 121 -14.68 -28.48 -5.03
CA SER A 121 -13.79 -28.55 -3.85
C SER A 121 -14.37 -29.29 -2.63
N LEU A 122 -15.65 -29.65 -2.64
CA LEU A 122 -16.29 -30.42 -1.56
C LEU A 122 -16.26 -31.95 -1.78
N GLY A 123 -15.80 -32.40 -2.95
CA GLY A 123 -15.74 -33.81 -3.35
C GLY A 123 -14.35 -34.45 -3.29
N GLN A 124 -13.37 -33.78 -2.67
CA GLN A 124 -12.00 -34.26 -2.43
C GLN A 124 -11.68 -34.09 -0.94
#